data_AF-A0A848LJW5-F1
#
_entry.id   AF-A0A848LJW5-F1
#
_cell.length_a   1.000
_cell.length_b   1.000
_cell.length_c   1.000
_cell.angle_alpha   90.00
_cell.angle_beta   90.00
_cell.angle_gamma   90.00
#
_symmetry.space_group_name_H-M   'P 1'
#
loop_
_entity.id
_entity.type
_entity.pdbx_description
1 polymer ?
#
loop_
_entity_poly.entity_id
_entity_poly.type
_entity_poly.pdbx_seq_one_letter_code
_entity_poly.pdbx_strand_id
1 'polypeptide(L)'
;MHRDLDTAPMLLRAEGAVLLGNPGRGLASSLPSAKRTYDAATVGVRGSGLCETWMGALQYTLSRLSGNYPGPFLAPAGADGAVAPEAPVPLMGLGGTRLLPLDRPHAIKAFGARRCSRPSTSSIPRR
;
A
#
# COMPACT_ATOMS: atom_id res chain seq x y z
N MET A 1 0.69 -0.31 -14.19
CA MET A 1 0.66 -1.57 -13.42
C MET A 1 -0.77 -1.83 -13.02
N HIS A 2 -1.33 -2.93 -13.49
CA HIS A 2 -2.66 -3.42 -13.12
C HIS A 2 -2.47 -4.64 -12.24
N ARG A 3 -3.22 -4.76 -11.14
CA ARG A 3 -3.16 -5.91 -10.24
C ARG A 3 -4.54 -6.25 -9.70
N ASP A 4 -4.98 -7.46 -9.99
CA ASP A 4 -6.14 -8.07 -9.34
C ASP A 4 -5.74 -8.66 -7.99
N LEU A 5 -6.52 -8.30 -6.97
CA LEU A 5 -6.38 -8.68 -5.58
C LEU A 5 -7.64 -9.46 -5.16
N ASP A 6 -8.15 -10.31 -6.05
CA ASP A 6 -9.35 -11.16 -5.92
C ASP A 6 -9.19 -12.31 -4.91
N THR A 7 -8.19 -12.23 -4.04
CA THR A 7 -7.86 -13.26 -3.06
C THR A 7 -7.38 -12.51 -1.83
N ALA A 8 -8.33 -12.18 -0.97
CA ALA A 8 -8.08 -11.54 0.30
C ALA A 8 -8.68 -12.41 1.40
N PRO A 9 -7.87 -12.92 2.34
CA PRO A 9 -8.42 -13.62 3.47
C PRO A 9 -9.27 -12.65 4.30
N MET A 10 -10.45 -13.11 4.68
CA MET A 10 -11.42 -12.42 5.50
C MET A 10 -11.61 -13.19 6.80
N LEU A 11 -11.81 -12.44 7.89
CA LEU A 11 -12.25 -13.01 9.15
C LEU A 11 -13.76 -13.25 9.06
N LEU A 12 -14.15 -14.52 9.06
CA LEU A 12 -15.53 -14.98 9.12
C LEU A 12 -15.89 -15.33 10.56
N ARG A 13 -17.12 -15.04 10.98
CA ARG A 13 -17.66 -15.56 12.23
C ARG A 13 -18.69 -16.63 11.90
N ALA A 14 -18.49 -17.84 12.41
CA ALA A 14 -19.43 -18.96 12.29
C ALA A 14 -19.52 -19.67 13.64
N GLU A 15 -20.73 -19.88 14.15
CA GLU A 15 -21.01 -20.68 15.35
C GLU A 15 -20.12 -20.34 16.58
N GLY A 16 -19.90 -19.05 16.84
CA GLY A 16 -19.10 -18.59 17.98
C GLY A 16 -17.57 -18.62 17.77
N ALA A 17 -17.08 -19.14 16.65
CA ALA A 17 -15.67 -19.14 16.27
C ALA A 17 -15.35 -18.06 15.22
N VAL A 18 -14.09 -17.59 15.23
CA VAL A 18 -13.53 -16.73 14.18
C VAL A 18 -12.68 -17.60 13.26
N LEU A 19 -13.08 -17.69 12.00
CA LEU A 19 -12.42 -18.46 10.95
C LEU A 19 -11.72 -17.51 9.98
N LEU A 20 -10.51 -17.84 9.55
CA LEU A 20 -9.84 -17.16 8.45
C LEU A 20 -10.19 -17.87 7.15
N GLY A 21 -10.90 -17.21 6.23
CA GLY A 21 -11.37 -17.82 4.98
C GLY A 21 -11.37 -16.84 3.81
N ASN A 22 -11.35 -17.35 2.58
CA ASN A 22 -11.38 -16.51 1.37
C ASN A 22 -12.82 -16.46 0.80
N PRO A 23 -13.51 -15.31 0.81
CA PRO A 23 -14.88 -15.20 0.31
C PRO A 23 -14.99 -15.67 -1.15
N GLY A 24 -16.02 -16.44 -1.47
CA GLY A 24 -16.23 -17.02 -2.80
C GLY A 24 -15.37 -18.24 -3.11
N ARG A 25 -14.55 -18.73 -2.17
CA ARG A 25 -13.75 -19.95 -2.30
C ARG A 25 -13.71 -20.77 -0.99
N GLY A 26 -13.53 -22.09 -1.11
CA GLY A 26 -13.34 -22.98 0.04
C GLY A 26 -14.49 -22.93 1.05
N LEU A 27 -14.18 -22.83 2.34
CA LEU A 27 -15.14 -22.79 3.46
C LEU A 27 -16.09 -21.58 3.43
N ALA A 28 -15.77 -20.55 2.65
CA ALA A 28 -16.56 -19.33 2.50
C ALA A 28 -17.12 -19.17 1.07
N SER A 29 -17.36 -20.29 0.37
CA SER A 29 -17.89 -20.32 -1.00
C SER A 29 -19.30 -19.77 -1.15
N SER A 30 -20.10 -19.76 -0.08
CA SER A 30 -21.45 -19.18 -0.05
C SER A 30 -21.46 -17.66 -0.08
N LEU A 31 -20.31 -17.02 0.16
CA LEU A 31 -20.18 -15.57 0.13
C LEU A 31 -19.77 -15.08 -1.26
N PRO A 32 -20.14 -13.85 -1.64
CA PRO A 32 -19.65 -13.28 -2.89
C PRO A 32 -18.13 -13.15 -2.85
N SER A 33 -17.50 -13.41 -3.99
CA SER A 33 -16.05 -13.29 -4.12
C SER A 33 -15.59 -11.87 -3.80
N ALA A 34 -14.58 -11.76 -2.95
CA ALA A 34 -13.91 -10.49 -2.66
C ALA A 34 -13.10 -10.06 -3.88
N LYS A 35 -13.47 -8.93 -4.48
CA LYS A 35 -12.80 -8.34 -5.65
C LYS A 35 -12.16 -7.03 -5.26
N ARG A 36 -10.91 -6.86 -5.68
CA ARG A 36 -10.17 -5.61 -5.49
C ARG A 36 -9.18 -5.44 -6.63
N THR A 37 -9.29 -4.34 -7.35
CA THR A 37 -8.44 -4.00 -8.49
C THR A 37 -7.59 -2.79 -8.14
N TYR A 38 -6.30 -2.90 -8.37
CA TYR A 38 -5.33 -1.83 -8.16
C TYR A 38 -4.68 -1.43 -9.48
N ASP A 39 -4.91 -0.20 -9.91
CA ASP A 39 -4.30 0.40 -11.08
C ASP A 39 -3.33 1.48 -10.64
N ALA A 40 -2.12 1.49 -11.18
CA ALA A 40 -1.13 2.53 -10.90
C ALA A 40 -0.25 2.86 -12.10
N ALA A 41 0.08 4.13 -12.26
CA ALA A 41 1.05 4.64 -13.20
C ALA A 41 2.10 5.45 -12.44
N THR A 42 3.38 5.15 -12.67
CA THR A 42 4.50 5.87 -12.05
C THR A 42 5.34 6.53 -13.13
N VAL A 43 5.58 7.82 -12.97
CA VAL A 43 6.51 8.60 -13.78
C VAL A 43 7.62 9.09 -12.88
N GLY A 44 8.87 9.05 -13.34
CA GLY A 44 9.99 9.52 -12.56
C GLY A 44 11.10 10.10 -13.42
N VAL A 45 11.82 11.04 -12.83
CA VAL A 45 13.02 11.65 -13.39
C VAL A 45 14.18 11.39 -12.43
N ARG A 46 15.34 11.06 -12.99
CA ARG A 46 16.59 10.88 -12.23
C ARG A 46 17.63 11.79 -12.86
N GLY A 47 18.33 12.55 -12.02
CA GLY A 47 19.38 13.45 -12.45
C GLY A 47 20.65 13.23 -11.62
N SER A 48 21.75 12.94 -12.30
CA SER A 48 23.09 13.08 -11.75
C SER A 48 23.59 14.49 -12.05
N GLY A 49 23.98 15.27 -11.05
CA GLY A 49 24.56 16.61 -11.26
C GLY A 49 23.56 17.77 -11.31
N LEU A 50 22.49 17.74 -10.48
CA LEU A 50 21.62 18.92 -10.30
C LEU A 50 22.43 20.17 -9.93
N CYS A 51 23.54 19.96 -9.20
CA CYS A 51 24.73 20.80 -9.13
C CYS A 51 25.95 19.86 -9.04
N GLU A 52 27.20 20.32 -9.22
CA GLU A 52 28.43 19.48 -9.22
C GLU A 52 28.61 18.52 -8.03
N THR A 53 27.85 18.72 -6.96
CA THR A 53 27.85 17.88 -5.76
C THR A 53 26.53 17.15 -5.47
N TRP A 54 25.46 17.39 -6.22
CA TRP A 54 24.12 16.85 -5.92
C TRP A 54 23.62 15.85 -6.96
N MET A 55 23.05 14.76 -6.46
CA MET A 55 22.34 13.75 -7.25
C MET A 55 20.92 13.62 -6.69
N GLY A 56 19.94 13.39 -7.56
CA GLY A 56 18.55 13.29 -7.13
C GLY A 56 17.67 12.44 -8.02
N ALA A 57 16.56 11.98 -7.45
CA ALA A 57 15.50 11.27 -8.14
C ALA A 57 14.15 11.75 -7.62
N LEU A 58 13.22 12.01 -8.53
CA LEU A 58 11.83 12.32 -8.21
C LEU A 58 10.93 11.31 -8.89
N GLN A 59 9.95 10.78 -8.16
CA GLN A 59 8.97 9.84 -8.66
C GLN A 59 7.57 10.29 -8.23
N TYR A 60 6.63 10.22 -9.16
CA TYR A 60 5.22 10.47 -8.95
C TYR A 60 4.42 9.25 -9.37
N THR A 61 3.60 8.73 -8.46
CA THR A 61 2.71 7.60 -8.71
C THR A 61 1.27 8.07 -8.57
N LEU A 62 0.49 7.87 -9.64
CA LEU A 62 -0.96 7.96 -9.64
C LEU A 62 -1.52 6.55 -9.48
N SER A 63 -2.32 6.30 -8.45
CA SER A 63 -2.95 5.02 -8.19
C SER A 63 -4.46 5.14 -8.01
N ARG A 64 -5.16 4.03 -8.22
CA ARG A 64 -6.59 3.90 -7.96
C ARG A 64 -6.88 2.50 -7.43
N LEU A 65 -7.59 2.44 -6.30
CA LEU A 65 -7.97 1.20 -5.65
C LEU A 65 -9.49 1.07 -5.65
N SER A 66 -10.00 0.10 -6.40
CA SER A 66 -11.44 -0.13 -6.54
C SER A 66 -11.82 -1.56 -6.17
N GLY A 67 -13.04 -1.79 -5.69
CA GLY A 67 -13.49 -3.13 -5.32
C GLY A 67 -14.76 -3.15 -4.48
N ASN A 68 -15.14 -4.35 -4.03
CA ASN A 68 -16.25 -4.59 -3.09
C ASN A 68 -15.76 -4.99 -1.69
N TYR A 69 -14.44 -5.16 -1.52
CA TYR A 69 -13.84 -5.61 -0.28
C TYR A 69 -12.76 -4.64 0.22
N PRO A 70 -12.99 -3.97 1.36
CA PRO A 70 -12.09 -2.94 1.86
C PRO A 70 -10.83 -3.56 2.51
N GLY A 71 -10.93 -4.76 3.08
CA GLY A 71 -9.83 -5.48 3.75
C GLY A 71 -10.15 -5.83 5.21
N PRO A 72 -9.44 -6.81 5.80
CA PRO A 72 -9.75 -7.34 7.13
C PRO A 72 -9.43 -6.38 8.30
N PHE A 73 -8.62 -5.35 8.06
CA PHE A 73 -8.16 -4.40 9.09
C PHE A 73 -8.85 -3.03 9.04
N LEU A 74 -9.87 -2.87 8.19
CA LEU A 74 -10.72 -1.67 8.20
C LEU A 74 -11.86 -1.90 9.18
N ALA A 75 -11.49 -1.95 10.46
CA ALA A 75 -12.46 -1.94 11.55
C ALA A 75 -13.25 -0.61 11.53
N PRO A 76 -14.52 -0.60 11.97
CA PRO A 76 -15.24 0.64 12.19
C PRO A 76 -14.42 1.55 13.10
N ALA A 77 -14.39 2.85 12.76
CA ALA A 77 -13.52 3.86 13.37
C ALA A 77 -13.45 3.72 14.91
N GLY A 78 -12.27 3.39 15.42
CA GLY A 78 -12.00 3.31 16.86
C GLY A 78 -11.30 2.03 17.34
N ALA A 79 -11.21 0.98 16.52
CA ALA A 79 -10.41 -0.19 16.87
C ALA A 79 -9.02 -0.10 16.25
N ASP A 80 -7.99 -0.06 17.10
CA ASP A 80 -6.62 -0.31 16.69
C ASP A 80 -6.59 -1.66 15.98
N GLY A 81 -6.07 -1.71 14.75
CA GLY A 81 -6.10 -2.89 13.86
C GLY A 81 -5.41 -4.16 14.39
N ALA A 82 -5.06 -4.19 15.66
CA ALA A 82 -4.65 -5.35 16.44
C ALA A 82 -5.83 -6.20 16.94
N VAL A 83 -7.06 -5.65 17.00
CA VAL A 83 -8.24 -6.39 17.45
C VAL A 83 -9.05 -6.84 16.24
N ALA A 84 -9.34 -8.15 16.18
CA ALA A 84 -10.26 -8.69 15.18
C ALA A 84 -11.58 -7.91 15.28
N PRO A 85 -12.11 -7.35 14.17
CA PRO A 85 -13.30 -6.52 14.22
C PRO A 85 -14.46 -7.30 14.87
N GLU A 86 -15.15 -6.67 15.82
CA GLU A 86 -16.23 -7.31 16.59
C GLU A 86 -17.35 -7.84 15.68
N ALA A 87 -17.53 -7.20 14.53
CA ALA A 87 -18.39 -7.62 13.45
C ALA A 87 -17.57 -8.01 12.20
N PRO A 88 -18.00 -9.03 11.44
CA PRO A 88 -17.43 -9.29 10.12
C PRO A 88 -17.49 -8.03 9.26
N VAL A 89 -16.37 -7.63 8.65
CA VAL A 89 -16.35 -6.49 7.73
C VAL A 89 -17.26 -6.84 6.55
N PRO A 90 -18.38 -6.11 6.33
CA PRO A 90 -19.31 -6.47 5.29
C PRO A 90 -18.64 -6.29 3.92
N LEU A 91 -18.90 -7.22 3.00
CA LEU A 91 -18.68 -6.95 1.58
C LEU A 91 -19.51 -5.70 1.24
N MET A 92 -18.85 -4.62 0.83
CA MET A 92 -19.52 -3.34 0.57
C MET A 92 -20.39 -3.47 -0.68
N GLY A 93 -21.69 -3.68 -0.49
CA GLY A 93 -22.67 -3.79 -1.57
C GLY A 93 -22.44 -5.05 -2.42
N LEU A 94 -23.39 -5.97 -2.35
CA LEU A 94 -23.43 -7.31 -2.99
C LEU A 94 -23.37 -7.34 -4.54
N GLY A 95 -22.71 -6.39 -5.19
CA GLY A 95 -22.54 -6.40 -6.65
C GLY A 95 -21.85 -5.19 -7.27
N GLY A 96 -21.32 -4.24 -6.49
CA GLY A 96 -20.75 -2.99 -7.02
C GLY A 96 -19.25 -2.86 -6.79
N THR A 97 -18.49 -2.56 -7.84
CA THR A 97 -17.12 -2.05 -7.72
C THR A 97 -17.18 -0.58 -7.33
N ARG A 98 -16.56 -0.20 -6.20
CA ARG A 98 -16.52 1.19 -5.72
C ARG A 98 -15.08 1.59 -5.40
N LEU A 99 -14.83 2.91 -5.33
CA LEU A 99 -13.56 3.43 -4.78
C LEU A 99 -13.45 3.01 -3.31
N LEU A 100 -12.33 2.41 -2.94
CA LEU A 100 -12.14 1.93 -1.57
C LEU A 100 -11.63 3.07 -0.67
N PRO A 101 -12.05 3.13 0.62
CA PRO A 101 -11.71 4.24 1.53
C PRO A 101 -10.20 4.42 1.80
N LEU A 102 -9.41 3.36 1.61
CA LEU A 102 -7.96 3.39 1.81
C LEU A 102 -7.20 3.78 0.53
N ASP A 103 -7.91 4.18 -0.53
CA ASP A 103 -7.27 4.62 -1.77
C ASP A 103 -6.47 5.91 -1.53
N ARG A 104 -5.18 5.86 -1.87
CA ARG A 104 -4.29 7.02 -1.85
C ARG A 104 -3.88 7.30 -3.28
N PRO A 105 -4.58 8.20 -3.98
CA PRO A 105 -4.41 8.31 -5.42
C PRO A 105 -3.08 8.93 -5.83
N HIS A 106 -2.44 9.72 -4.96
CA HIS A 106 -1.21 10.43 -5.28
C HIS A 106 -0.10 10.07 -4.29
N ALA A 107 1.04 9.62 -4.81
CA ALA A 107 2.24 9.42 -4.01
C ALA A 107 3.45 10.04 -4.71
N ILE A 108 4.13 10.96 -4.01
CA ILE A 108 5.37 11.58 -4.45
C ILE A 108 6.51 11.02 -3.60
N LYS A 109 7.61 10.63 -4.25
CA LYS A 109 8.85 10.20 -3.59
C LYS A 109 10.02 10.99 -4.16
N ALA A 110 10.79 11.62 -3.30
CA ALA A 110 11.98 12.35 -3.67
C ALA A 110 13.19 11.78 -2.91
N PHE A 111 14.30 11.62 -3.61
CA PHE A 111 15.57 11.19 -3.06
C PHE A 111 16.65 12.17 -3.50
N GLY A 112 17.55 12.51 -2.59
CA GLY A 112 18.67 13.41 -2.86
C GLY A 112 19.90 12.98 -2.09
N ALA A 113 21.06 13.11 -2.72
CA ALA A 113 22.34 12.88 -2.09
C ALA A 113 23.30 14.01 -2.46
N ARG A 114 24.14 14.42 -1.50
CA ARG A 114 25.19 15.41 -1.71
C ARG A 114 26.55 14.79 -1.44
N ARG A 115 27.50 14.98 -2.34
CA ARG A 115 28.91 14.68 -2.12
C ARG A 115 29.52 15.73 -1.18
N CYS A 116 30.06 15.26 -0.05
CA CYS A 116 30.88 16.07 0.85
C CYS A 116 32.36 15.72 0.62
N SER A 117 33.16 16.67 0.15
CA SER A 117 34.62 16.53 0.12
C SER A 117 35.21 17.08 1.42
N ARG A 118 36.02 16.28 2.12
CA ARG A 118 36.83 16.76 3.25
C ARG A 118 38.10 17.41 2.68
N PRO A 119 38.47 18.64 3.07
CA PRO A 119 39.76 19.18 2.69
C PRO A 119 40.88 18.29 3.27
N SER A 120 41.82 17.85 2.43
CA SER A 120 42.99 17.09 2.88
C SER A 120 43.99 18.06 3.51
N THR A 121 44.02 18.16 4.84
CA THR A 121 45.10 18.85 5.53
C THR A 121 46.36 17.99 5.45
N SER A 122 47.21 18.27 4.47
CA SER A 122 48.57 17.76 4.39
C SER A 122 49.52 18.83 4.90
N SER A 123 49.85 18.78 6.19
CA SER A 123 51.03 19.48 6.72
C SER A 123 51.62 18.69 7.89
N ILE A 124 52.44 17.69 7.57
CA ILE A 124 53.47 17.22 8.47
C ILE A 124 54.79 17.75 7.90
N PRO A 125 55.36 18.84 8.44
CA PRO A 125 56.72 19.21 8.09
C PRO A 125 57.67 18.14 8.66
N ARG A 126 58.35 17.41 7.78
CA ARG A 126 59.51 16.59 8.19
C ARG A 126 60.62 17.56 8.56
N ARG A 127 61.08 17.47 9.81
CA ARG A 127 62.36 18.04 10.26
C ARG A 127 63.50 17.18 9.75
#